data_AF-A0A1H1AV70-F1
#
_entry.id   AF-A0A1H1AV70-F1
#
_cell.length_a   1.000
_cell.length_b   1.000
_cell.length_c   1.000
_cell.angle_alpha   90.00
_cell.angle_beta   90.00
_cell.angle_gamma   90.00
#
_symmetry.space_group_name_H-M   'P 1'
#
loop_
_entity.id
_entity.type
_entity.pdbx_description
1 polymer ?
#
loop_
_entity_poly.entity_id
_entity_poly.type
_entity_poly.pdbx_seq_one_letter_code
_entity_poly.pdbx_strand_id
1 'polypeptide(L)' 'MRHYAILRLLLAGFFLYFAWPAIPSATSQVELVFWGAWLLFLVLVVGANFATLLQITKPPVMEQERLGHRQTLNH' A
#
# COMPACT_ATOMS: atom_id res chain seq x y z
N MET A 1 -8.68 4.44 -8.38
CA MET A 1 -7.48 4.11 -7.55
C MET A 1 -6.84 2.70 -7.71
N ARG A 2 -7.54 1.69 -8.25
CA ARG A 2 -7.09 0.27 -8.20
C ARG A 2 -5.78 -0.05 -8.93
N HIS A 3 -5.53 0.57 -10.08
CA HIS A 3 -4.27 0.40 -10.81
C HIS A 3 -3.05 0.85 -10.01
N TYR A 4 -3.21 1.91 -9.19
CA TYR A 4 -2.13 2.39 -8.33
C TYR A 4 -1.87 1.47 -7.13
N ALA A 5 -2.86 0.71 -6.67
CA ALA A 5 -2.65 -0.26 -5.59
C ALA A 5 -1.69 -1.38 -6.01
N ILE A 6 -1.83 -1.90 -7.24
CA ILE A 6 -0.89 -2.90 -7.79
C ILE A 6 0.51 -2.30 -7.92
N LEU A 7 0.63 -1.08 -8.45
CA LEU A 7 1.92 -0.40 -8.56
C LEU A 7 2.58 -0.20 -7.18
N ARG A 8 1.81 0.17 -6.16
CA ARG A 8 2.30 0.33 -4.78
C ARG A 8 2.75 -1.00 -4.17
N LEU A 9 2.05 -2.11 -4.45
CA LEU A 9 2.45 -3.44 -4.00
C LEU A 9 3.74 -3.90 -4.69
N LEU A 10 3.87 -3.67 -6.00
CA LEU A 10 5.10 -3.95 -6.73
C LEU A 10 6.28 -3.13 -6.18
N LEU A 11 6.06 -1.85 -5.89
CA LEU A 11 7.07 -0.97 -5.29
C LEU A 11 7.46 -1.44 -3.87
N ALA A 12 6.49 -1.84 -3.04
CA ALA A 12 6.75 -2.41 -1.72
C ALA A 12 7.58 -3.71 -1.81
N GLY A 13 7.25 -4.58 -2.77
CA GLY A 13 8.03 -5.79 -3.07
C GLY A 13 9.44 -5.46 -3.55
N PHE A 14 9.61 -4.44 -4.39
CA PHE A 14 10.92 -3.96 -4.83
C PHE A 14 11.78 -3.46 -3.67
N PHE A 15 11.21 -2.65 -2.77
CA PHE A 15 11.94 -2.21 -1.58
C PHE A 15 12.29 -3.35 -0.64
N LEU A 16 11.41 -4.35 -0.48
CA LEU A 16 11.73 -5.56 0.28
C LEU A 16 12.86 -6.35 -0.36
N TYR A 17 12.85 -6.55 -1.67
CA TYR A 17 13.93 -7.24 -2.37
C TYR A 17 15.28 -6.55 -2.14
N PHE A 18 15.32 -5.22 -2.24
CA PHE A 18 16.54 -4.44 -2.01
C PHE A 18 17.00 -4.47 -0.55
N ALA A 19 16.05 -4.40 0.40
CA ALA A 19 16.34 -4.41 1.83
C ALA A 19 16.74 -5.80 2.35
N TRP A 20 16.24 -6.88 1.73
CA TRP A 20 16.41 -8.26 2.19
C TRP A 20 17.84 -8.66 2.57
N PRO A 21 18.89 -8.39 1.77
CA PRO A 21 20.27 -8.74 2.14
C PRO A 21 20.82 -7.94 3.33
N ALA A 22 20.27 -6.75 3.62
CA ALA A 22 20.75 -5.89 4.69
C ALA A 22 20.14 -6.23 6.07
N ILE A 23 18.92 -6.79 6.09
CA ILE A 23 18.25 -7.23 7.33
C ILE A 23 19.08 -8.22 8.15
N PRO A 24 19.63 -9.33 7.59
CA PRO A 24 20.41 -10.29 8.37
C PRO A 24 21.79 -9.77 8.79
N SER A 25 22.27 -8.67 8.19
CA SER A 25 23.53 -8.02 8.58
C SER A 25 23.40 -7.11 9.80
N ALA A 26 22.20 -6.95 10.36
CA ALA A 26 21.97 -6.17 11.57
C ALA A 26 22.67 -6.82 12.77
N THR A 27 23.61 -6.10 13.38
CA THR A 27 24.40 -6.59 14.53
C THR A 27 24.19 -5.76 15.78
N SER A 28 23.80 -4.48 15.63
CA SER A 28 23.51 -3.60 16.75
C SER A 28 22.02 -3.65 17.15
N GLN A 29 21.73 -3.34 18.42
CA GLN A 29 20.35 -3.25 18.90
C GLN A 29 19.54 -2.20 18.12
N VAL A 30 20.17 -1.08 17.74
CA VAL A 30 19.51 -0.01 16.99
C VAL A 30 19.10 -0.48 15.60
N GLU A 31 19.98 -1.21 14.89
CA GLU A 31 19.66 -1.80 13.59
C GLU A 31 18.53 -2.82 13.69
N LEU A 32 18.51 -3.67 14.73
CA LEU A 32 17.44 -4.64 14.96
C LEU A 32 16.08 -3.95 15.15
N VAL A 33 16.03 -2.88 15.96
CA VAL A 33 14.81 -2.08 16.16
C VAL A 33 14.38 -1.41 14.86
N PHE A 34 15.33 -0.83 14.11
CA PHE A 34 15.06 -0.20 12.83
C PHE A 34 14.44 -1.18 11.83
N TRP A 35 15.07 -2.34 11.62
CA TRP A 35 14.56 -3.33 10.68
C TRP A 35 13.24 -3.95 11.13
N GLY A 36 13.04 -4.14 12.44
CA GLY A 36 11.76 -4.56 13.00
C GLY A 36 10.64 -3.55 12.71
N ALA A 37 10.88 -2.27 12.96
CA ALA A 37 9.92 -1.20 12.66
C ALA A 37 9.68 -1.05 11.15
N TRP A 38 10.73 -1.20 10.34
CA TRP A 38 10.63 -1.18 8.88
C TRP A 38 9.76 -2.32 8.34
N LEU A 39 9.92 -3.55 8.86
CA LEU A 39 9.08 -4.69 8.49
C LEU A 39 7.62 -4.49 8.91
N LEU A 40 7.38 -3.97 10.12
CA LEU A 40 6.04 -3.64 10.56
C LEU A 40 5.38 -2.60 9.63
N PHE A 41 6.11 -1.55 9.27
CA PHE A 41 5.64 -0.54 8.32
C PHE A 41 5.31 -1.16 6.94
N LEU A 42 6.17 -2.04 6.44
CA LEU A 42 5.93 -2.76 5.18
C LEU A 42 4.63 -3.56 5.24
N VAL A 43 4.37 -4.29 6.33
CA VAL A 43 3.12 -5.05 6.52
C VAL A 43 1.91 -4.13 6.51
N LEU A 44 1.98 -2.96 7.15
CA LEU A 44 0.89 -1.97 7.12
C LEU A 44 0.63 -1.44 5.70
N VAL A 45 1.70 -1.11 4.96
CA VAL A 45 1.59 -0.65 3.57
C VAL A 45 0.96 -1.73 2.69
N VAL A 46 1.44 -2.97 2.77
CA VAL A 46 0.90 -4.10 2.01
C VAL A 46 -0.56 -4.31 2.38
N GLY A 47 -0.89 -4.40 3.66
CA GLY A 47 -2.25 -4.61 4.16
C GLY A 47 -3.24 -3.53 3.69
N ALA A 48 -2.88 -2.25 3.77
CA ALA A 48 -3.75 -1.16 3.33
C ALA A 48 -4.03 -1.20 1.81
N ASN A 49 -3.01 -1.53 1.00
CA ASN A 49 -3.18 -1.66 -0.45
C ASN A 49 -3.99 -2.92 -0.82
N PHE A 50 -3.82 -4.03 -0.10
CA PHE A 50 -4.68 -5.21 -0.23
C PHE A 50 -6.14 -4.91 0.16
N ALA A 51 -6.38 -4.18 1.24
CA ALA A 51 -7.73 -3.78 1.64
C ALA A 51 -8.42 -2.90 0.58
N THR A 52 -7.65 -2.07 -0.13
CA THR A 52 -8.12 -1.29 -1.28
C THR A 52 -8.46 -2.18 -2.48
N LEU A 53 -7.65 -3.22 -2.75
CA LEU A 53 -7.91 -4.18 -3.83
C LEU A 53 -9.13 -5.05 -3.56
N LEU A 54 -9.32 -5.47 -2.31
CA LEU A 54 -10.44 -6.28 -1.84
C LEU A 54 -11.75 -5.47 -1.68
N GLN A 55 -11.75 -4.18 -2.00
CA GLN A 55 -12.90 -3.27 -1.87
C GLN A 55 -13.49 -3.23 -0.45
N ILE A 56 -12.69 -3.54 0.57
CA ILE A 56 -13.08 -3.39 1.98
C ILE A 56 -13.28 -1.90 2.30
N THR A 57 -12.66 -1.01 1.51
CA THR A 57 -12.82 0.44 1.59
C THR A 57 -13.78 0.93 0.50
N LYS A 58 -14.82 1.68 0.90
CA LYS A 58 -15.72 2.38 -0.03
C LYS A 58 -14.92 3.38 -0.87
N PRO A 59 -15.24 3.56 -2.17
CA PRO A 59 -14.56 4.54 -3.01
C PRO A 59 -14.70 5.94 -2.39
N PRO A 60 -13.64 6.77 -2.44
CA PRO A 60 -13.68 8.12 -1.88
C PRO A 60 -14.77 8.96 -2.58
N VAL A 61 -15.38 9.90 -1.84
CA VAL A 61 -16.54 10.70 -2.27
C VAL A 61 -16.35 11.34 -3.65
N MET A 62 -15.11 11.73 -3.98
CA MET A 62 -14.77 12.34 -5.27
C MET A 62 -14.89 11.38 -6.48
N GLU A 63 -14.72 10.07 -6.30
CA GLU A 63 -15.03 9.06 -7.35
C GLU A 63 -16.55 8.77 -7.43
N GLN A 64 -17.31 8.99 -6.34
CA GLN A 64 -18.78 8.85 -6.32
C GLN A 64 -19.50 10.01 -7.04
N GLU A 65 -19.03 11.25 -6.87
CA GLU A 65 -19.61 12.43 -7.55
C GLU A 65 -19.54 12.31 -9.08
N ARG A 66 -18.46 11.74 -9.63
CA ARG A 66 -18.34 11.54 -11.09
C ARG A 66 -19.35 10.55 -11.65
N LEU A 67 -19.80 9.57 -10.86
CA LEU A 67 -20.82 8.62 -11.27
C LEU A 67 -22.22 9.26 -11.22
N GLY A 68 -22.49 10.06 -10.20
CA GLY A 68 -23.75 10.80 -10.06
C GLY A 68 -23.94 11.83 -11.18
N HIS A 69 -22.90 12.60 -11.51
CA HIS A 69 -22.97 13.62 -12.57
C HIS A 69 -23.22 13.02 -13.96
N ARG A 70 -22.76 11.79 -14.20
CA ARG A 70 -22.98 11.08 -15.46
C ARG A 70 -24.40 10.54 -15.61
N GLN A 71 -25.09 10.26 -14.49
CA GLN A 71 -26.49 9.83 -14.49
C GLN A 71 -27.46 11.00 -14.70
N THR A 72 -27.15 12.20 -14.20
CA THR A 72 -28.01 13.39 -14.35
C THR A 72 -27.99 13.99 -15.76
N LEU A 73 -26.96 13.72 -16.56
CA LEU A 73 -26.85 14.19 -17.95
C LEU A 73 -27.59 13.32 -18.98
N ASN A 74 -28.08 12.15 -18.57
CA ASN A 74 -28.84 11.21 -19.41
C ASN A 74 -30.36 11.29 -19.21
N HIS A 75 -30.85 12.31 -18.50
CA HIS A 75 -32.27 12.57 -18.28
C HIS A 75 -32.75 13.84 -18.97
#